data_AF-A0A818BL42-F1
#
_entry.id   AF-A0A818BL42-F1
#
_cell.length_a   1.000
_cell.length_b   1.000
_cell.length_c   1.000
_cell.angle_alpha   90.00
_cell.angle_beta   90.00
_cell.angle_gamma   90.00
#
_symmetry.space_group_name_H-M   'P 1'
#
loop_
_entity.id
_entity.type
_entity.pdbx_description
1 polymer ?
#
loop_
_entity_poly.entity_id
_entity_poly.type
_entity_poly.pdbx_seq_one_letter_code
_entity_poly.pdbx_strand_id
1 'polypeptide(L)'
;FISSTTIDYIGLFALAVFNVEQEAQRLVQKETDDYSSIILKLLGDHLTEACPEELHQRVRRKLSTYVSKENLSLKDLLSVKYEGIRPAAESIGIELTKSLAMQPSSAVSELYVAHPESTYFVVGKINED
;
A
#
# COMPACT_ATOMS: atom_id res chain seq x y z
N PHE A 1 8.12 -11.07 18.98
CA PHE A 1 8.61 -11.61 17.69
C PHE A 1 9.92 -10.97 17.21
N ILE A 2 10.61 -10.15 18.01
CA ILE A 2 11.95 -9.68 17.66
C ILE A 2 12.93 -10.63 18.35
N SER A 3 13.75 -11.34 17.57
CA SER A 3 14.75 -12.25 18.10
C SER A 3 15.81 -11.47 18.87
N SER A 4 16.15 -11.92 20.08
CA SER A 4 17.24 -11.32 20.88
C SER A 4 18.63 -11.78 20.40
N THR A 5 18.69 -12.77 19.51
CA THR A 5 19.91 -13.51 19.18
C THR A 5 20.18 -13.63 17.68
N THR A 6 19.20 -13.31 16.83
CA THR A 6 19.29 -13.41 15.36
C THR A 6 18.97 -12.07 14.73
N ILE A 7 19.56 -11.79 13.57
CA ILE A 7 19.30 -10.57 12.81
C ILE A 7 17.92 -10.69 12.16
N ASP A 8 17.00 -9.80 12.56
CA ASP A 8 15.70 -9.64 11.93
C ASP A 8 15.73 -8.57 10.84
N TYR A 9 14.81 -8.68 9.89
CA TYR A 9 14.65 -7.76 8.78
C TYR A 9 13.21 -7.25 8.70
N ILE A 10 13.07 -5.98 8.37
CA ILE A 10 11.79 -5.36 8.03
C ILE A 10 11.89 -4.77 6.63
N GLY A 11 10.84 -4.97 5.83
CA GLY A 11 10.71 -4.34 4.52
C GLY A 11 9.74 -3.16 4.58
N LEU A 12 9.82 -2.29 3.59
CA LEU A 12 8.88 -1.20 3.37
C LEU A 12 8.74 -1.02 1.87
N PHE A 13 7.55 -0.67 1.41
CA PHE A 13 7.36 -0.07 0.10
C PHE A 13 6.36 1.07 0.15
N ALA A 14 6.42 1.92 -0.88
CA ALA A 14 5.42 2.94 -1.16
C ALA A 14 5.14 2.92 -2.67
N LEU A 15 3.87 3.09 -3.04
CA LEU A 15 3.38 3.08 -4.41
C LEU A 15 2.37 4.21 -4.59
N ALA A 16 2.38 4.82 -5.77
CA ALA A 16 1.44 5.85 -6.14
C ALA A 16 1.07 5.74 -7.63
N VAL A 17 -0.15 6.12 -7.96
CA VAL A 17 -0.60 6.30 -9.34
C VAL A 17 -0.63 7.80 -9.62
N PHE A 18 0.27 8.24 -10.49
CA PHE A 18 0.43 9.66 -10.80
C PHE A 18 -0.56 10.14 -11.86
N ASN A 19 -0.83 11.45 -11.85
CA ASN A 19 -1.64 12.19 -12.83
C ASN A 19 -3.14 11.87 -12.87
N VAL A 20 -3.66 10.98 -12.01
CA VAL A 20 -5.08 10.62 -11.95
C VAL A 20 -5.95 11.85 -11.72
N GLU A 21 -5.60 12.67 -10.73
CA GLU A 21 -6.37 13.86 -10.36
C GLU A 21 -6.27 14.95 -11.43
N GLN A 22 -5.10 15.13 -12.03
CA GLN A 22 -4.86 16.14 -13.06
C GLN A 22 -5.67 15.84 -14.32
N GLU A 23 -5.65 14.58 -14.79
CA GLU A 23 -6.40 14.18 -15.98
C GLU A 23 -7.91 14.14 -15.70
N ALA A 24 -8.34 13.73 -14.51
CA ALA A 24 -9.76 13.78 -14.15
C ALA A 24 -10.28 15.23 -14.15
N GLN A 25 -9.51 16.19 -13.65
CA GLN A 25 -9.85 17.61 -13.73
C GLN A 25 -9.87 18.11 -15.18
N ARG A 26 -8.94 17.63 -16.02
CA ARG A 26 -8.88 17.99 -17.45
C ARG A 26 -10.14 17.57 -18.20
N LEU A 27 -10.63 16.35 -17.96
CA LEU A 27 -11.85 15.79 -18.57
C LEU A 27 -13.09 16.61 -18.21
N VAL A 28 -13.24 16.96 -16.93
CA VAL A 28 -14.36 17.80 -16.47
C VAL A 28 -14.30 19.20 -17.08
N GLN A 29 -13.12 19.83 -17.08
CA GLN A 29 -12.98 21.23 -17.51
C GLN A 29 -13.05 21.43 -19.03
N LYS A 30 -12.48 20.51 -19.82
CA LYS A 30 -12.37 20.68 -21.28
C LYS A 30 -13.44 19.94 -22.07
N GLU A 31 -13.77 18.74 -21.63
CA GLU A 31 -14.63 17.82 -22.37
C GLU A 31 -16.04 17.75 -21.75
N THR A 32 -16.22 18.34 -20.56
CA THR A 32 -17.47 18.29 -19.77
C THR A 32 -17.92 16.84 -19.55
N ASP A 33 -16.94 15.93 -19.41
CA ASP A 33 -17.16 14.51 -19.24
C ASP A 33 -16.94 14.11 -17.77
N ASP A 34 -17.99 14.30 -16.99
CA ASP A 34 -18.01 13.91 -15.57
C ASP A 34 -17.89 12.39 -15.39
N TYR A 35 -18.45 11.62 -16.31
CA TYR A 35 -18.46 10.15 -16.23
C TYR A 35 -17.04 9.59 -16.32
N SER A 36 -16.29 9.97 -17.36
CA SER A 36 -14.91 9.50 -17.53
C SER A 36 -14.00 9.97 -16.40
N SER A 37 -14.25 11.15 -15.83
CA SER A 37 -13.51 11.65 -14.67
C SER A 37 -13.70 10.77 -13.42
N ILE A 38 -14.92 10.29 -13.19
CA ILE A 38 -15.25 9.39 -12.07
C ILE A 38 -14.60 8.03 -12.30
N ILE A 39 -14.71 7.49 -13.52
CA ILE A 39 -14.10 6.20 -13.88
C ILE A 39 -12.57 6.26 -13.73
N LEU A 40 -11.93 7.35 -14.14
CA LEU A 40 -10.49 7.50 -14.03
C LEU A 40 -10.02 7.52 -12.57
N LYS A 41 -10.73 8.23 -11.69
CA LYS A 41 -10.45 8.23 -10.25
C LYS A 41 -10.64 6.85 -9.63
N LEU A 42 -11.76 6.18 -9.93
CA LEU A 42 -12.03 4.82 -9.47
C LEU A 42 -10.94 3.85 -9.90
N LEU A 43 -10.47 3.97 -11.15
CA LEU A 43 -9.38 3.15 -11.68
C LEU A 43 -8.07 3.41 -10.94
N GLY A 44 -7.75 4.68 -10.66
CA GLY A 44 -6.58 5.05 -9.86
C GLY A 44 -6.61 4.38 -8.49
N ASP A 45 -7.73 4.44 -7.79
CA ASP A 45 -7.89 3.84 -6.47
C ASP A 45 -7.78 2.30 -6.54
N HIS A 46 -8.44 1.65 -7.50
CA HIS A 46 -8.32 0.20 -7.65
C HIS A 46 -6.89 -0.26 -8.02
N LEU A 47 -6.15 0.53 -8.80
CA LEU A 47 -4.74 0.24 -9.07
C LEU A 47 -3.89 0.37 -7.80
N THR A 48 -4.19 1.33 -6.94
CA THR A 48 -3.49 1.46 -5.65
C THR A 48 -3.81 0.35 -4.68
N GLU A 49 -4.91 -0.38 -4.86
CA GLU A 49 -5.21 -1.59 -4.09
C GLU A 49 -4.56 -2.83 -4.71
N ALA A 50 -4.60 -2.95 -6.05
CA ALA A 50 -4.12 -4.14 -6.75
C ALA A 50 -2.59 -4.23 -6.85
N CYS A 51 -1.91 -3.11 -7.07
CA CYS A 51 -0.45 -3.10 -7.25
C CYS A 51 0.34 -3.50 -6.00
N PRO A 52 -0.02 -3.02 -4.78
CA PRO A 52 0.59 -3.52 -3.55
C PRO A 52 0.48 -5.03 -3.40
N GLU A 53 -0.64 -5.61 -3.82
CA GLU A 53 -0.84 -7.04 -3.67
C GLU A 53 -0.02 -7.89 -4.66
N GLU A 54 0.16 -7.42 -5.90
CA GLU A 54 1.15 -8.02 -6.81
C GLU A 54 2.56 -7.90 -6.24
N LEU A 55 2.91 -6.73 -5.71
CA LEU A 55 4.21 -6.50 -5.12
C LEU A 55 4.43 -7.38 -3.89
N HIS A 56 3.44 -7.54 -3.02
CA HIS A 56 3.43 -8.45 -1.89
C HIS A 56 3.70 -9.89 -2.34
N GLN A 57 2.97 -10.36 -3.34
CA GLN A 57 3.16 -11.70 -3.90
C GLN A 57 4.57 -11.86 -4.49
N ARG A 58 5.09 -10.83 -5.15
CA ARG A 58 6.43 -10.83 -5.74
C ARG A 58 7.53 -10.80 -4.68
N VAL A 59 7.38 -9.98 -3.63
CA VAL A 59 8.30 -9.93 -2.50
C VAL A 59 8.32 -11.27 -1.78
N ARG A 60 7.15 -11.86 -1.48
CA ARG A 60 7.04 -13.20 -0.89
C ARG A 60 7.75 -14.26 -1.72
N ARG A 61 7.57 -14.27 -3.04
CA ARG A 61 8.11 -15.32 -3.93
C ARG A 61 9.57 -15.16 -4.33
N LYS A 62 10.03 -13.91 -4.55
CA LYS A 62 11.33 -13.64 -5.21
C LYS A 62 12.35 -12.94 -4.32
N LEU A 63 11.91 -12.12 -3.36
CA LEU A 63 12.79 -11.28 -2.54
C LEU A 63 12.95 -11.82 -1.12
N SER A 64 11.89 -12.42 -0.56
CA SER A 64 11.94 -13.06 0.73
C SER A 64 12.68 -14.39 0.60
N THR A 65 13.81 -14.50 1.29
CA THR A 65 14.59 -15.74 1.41
C THR A 65 13.88 -16.83 2.20
N TYR A 66 12.72 -16.54 2.80
CA TYR A 66 12.01 -17.44 3.71
C TYR A 66 11.01 -18.39 3.04
N VAL A 67 10.38 -18.05 1.90
CA VAL A 67 9.29 -18.87 1.33
C VAL A 67 9.33 -18.94 -0.20
N SER A 68 10.12 -19.87 -0.74
CA SER A 68 10.31 -20.00 -2.19
C SER A 68 9.21 -20.78 -2.95
N LYS A 69 8.15 -21.27 -2.28
CA LYS A 69 7.09 -22.10 -2.89
C LYS A 69 5.71 -21.82 -2.29
N GLU A 70 5.05 -20.74 -2.71
CA GLU A 70 3.64 -20.50 -2.39
C GLU A 70 2.75 -20.38 -3.63
N ASN A 71 1.66 -21.15 -3.62
CA ASN A 71 0.61 -21.18 -4.65
C ASN A 71 -0.73 -20.78 -4.01
N LEU A 72 -0.92 -19.48 -3.80
CA LEU A 72 -2.13 -18.90 -3.18
C LEU A 72 -3.20 -18.59 -4.23
N SER A 73 -4.47 -18.76 -3.86
CA SER A 73 -5.63 -18.46 -4.70
C SER A 73 -6.02 -16.98 -4.61
N LEU A 74 -6.62 -16.43 -5.67
CA LEU A 74 -7.11 -15.03 -5.76
C LEU A 74 -8.03 -14.59 -4.61
N LYS A 75 -8.68 -15.55 -3.92
CA LYS A 75 -9.66 -15.28 -2.87
C LYS A 75 -9.02 -15.06 -1.49
N ASP A 76 -7.83 -15.61 -1.26
CA ASP A 76 -7.08 -15.48 -0.01
C ASP A 76 -6.30 -14.16 0.04
N LEU A 77 -6.05 -13.59 -1.15
CA LEU A 77 -5.38 -12.32 -1.42
C LEU A 77 -6.16 -11.08 -0.93
N LEU A 78 -7.48 -11.19 -0.76
CA LEU A 78 -8.41 -10.07 -0.61
C LEU A 78 -8.83 -9.75 0.84
N SER A 79 -8.24 -10.39 1.86
CA SER A 79 -8.73 -10.27 3.25
C SER A 79 -8.11 -9.13 4.07
N VAL A 80 -7.57 -8.09 3.45
CA VAL A 80 -6.75 -7.09 4.16
C VAL A 80 -7.62 -6.11 4.96
N LYS A 81 -7.53 -6.21 6.30
CA LYS A 81 -8.02 -5.21 7.26
C LYS A 81 -6.83 -4.41 7.76
N TYR A 82 -6.85 -3.09 7.59
CA TYR A 82 -5.69 -2.22 7.79
C TYR A 82 -5.64 -1.52 9.16
N GLU A 83 -4.49 -1.59 9.82
CA GLU A 83 -3.95 -0.61 10.78
C GLU A 83 -2.40 -0.67 10.71
N GLY A 84 -1.71 0.41 10.30
CA GLY A 84 -0.25 0.41 10.08
C GLY A 84 0.35 1.78 9.71
N ILE A 85 1.61 2.01 10.14
CA ILE A 85 2.30 3.31 10.20
C ILE A 85 3.00 3.63 8.86
N ARG A 86 2.95 4.91 8.43
CA ARG A 86 3.28 5.42 7.09
C ARG A 86 4.63 6.18 7.03
N PRO A 87 5.70 5.63 6.42
CA PRO A 87 6.90 6.39 6.08
C PRO A 87 6.78 7.03 4.69
N ALA A 88 7.18 8.30 4.57
CA ALA A 88 7.23 9.04 3.30
C ALA A 88 8.39 8.57 2.40
N ALA A 89 8.16 8.52 1.09
CA ALA A 89 9.21 8.32 0.10
C ALA A 89 9.26 9.53 -0.87
N GLU A 90 9.76 10.67 -0.39
CA GLU A 90 9.92 11.89 -1.19
C GLU A 90 10.75 11.64 -2.48
N SER A 91 11.68 10.68 -2.42
CA SER A 91 12.56 10.31 -3.54
C SER A 91 11.84 9.76 -4.78
N ILE A 92 10.59 9.32 -4.66
CA ILE A 92 9.77 8.80 -5.77
C ILE A 92 8.60 9.72 -6.11
N GLY A 93 8.60 10.96 -5.63
CA GLY A 93 7.54 11.94 -5.89
C GLY A 93 6.28 11.73 -5.06
N ILE A 94 6.35 10.90 -4.01
CA ILE A 94 5.27 10.76 -3.02
C ILE A 94 5.55 11.69 -1.85
N GLU A 95 4.66 12.65 -1.64
CA GLU A 95 4.79 13.64 -0.57
C GLU A 95 3.84 13.35 0.58
N LEU A 96 4.19 13.82 1.79
CA LEU A 96 3.27 13.85 2.92
C LEU A 96 2.81 15.27 3.20
N THR A 97 1.49 15.43 3.31
CA THR A 97 0.88 16.66 3.83
C THR A 97 1.17 16.82 5.32
N LYS A 98 0.88 18.01 5.89
CA LYS A 98 1.00 18.28 7.34
C LYS A 98 0.16 17.32 8.21
N SER A 99 -0.90 16.73 7.66
CA SER A 99 -1.74 15.73 8.31
C SER A 99 -1.29 14.28 8.03
N LEU A 100 -0.14 14.09 7.39
CA LEU A 100 0.42 12.78 7.01
C LEU A 100 -0.43 11.98 6.01
N ALA A 101 -1.29 12.65 5.24
CA ALA A 101 -1.88 12.08 4.04
C ALA A 101 -0.85 12.09 2.90
N MET A 102 -0.82 11.03 2.10
CA MET A 102 0.05 10.91 0.92
C MET A 102 -0.49 11.73 -0.25
N GLN A 103 0.42 12.23 -1.08
CA GLN A 103 0.14 12.84 -2.39
C GLN A 103 0.96 12.13 -3.46
N PRO A 104 0.36 11.67 -4.58
CA PRO A 104 -1.07 11.80 -4.95
C PRO A 104 -2.02 11.02 -4.03
N SER A 105 -3.33 11.30 -4.09
CA SER A 105 -4.33 10.64 -3.22
C SER A 105 -4.40 9.15 -3.46
N SER A 106 -4.27 8.74 -4.73
CA SER A 106 -4.10 7.36 -5.10
C SER A 106 -2.64 6.92 -4.79
N ALA A 107 -2.37 6.67 -3.51
CA ALA A 107 -1.10 6.14 -3.01
C ALA A 107 -1.27 5.20 -1.80
N VAL A 108 -0.36 4.23 -1.65
CA VAL A 108 -0.30 3.25 -0.56
C VAL A 108 1.15 3.10 -0.09
N SER A 109 1.34 3.00 1.23
CA SER A 109 2.64 2.64 1.85
C SER A 109 2.41 1.58 2.91
N GLU A 110 3.32 0.60 3.00
CA GLU A 110 3.15 -0.54 3.90
C GLU A 110 4.49 -1.17 4.34
N LEU A 111 4.53 -1.53 5.63
CA LEU A 111 5.62 -2.27 6.26
C LEU A 111 5.44 -3.77 6.07
N TYR A 112 6.51 -4.45 5.74
CA TYR A 112 6.54 -5.88 5.52
C TYR A 112 7.30 -6.59 6.64
N VAL A 113 6.62 -7.50 7.34
CA VAL A 113 7.19 -8.35 8.37
C VAL A 113 7.11 -9.80 7.91
N ALA A 114 8.26 -10.46 7.77
CA ALA A 114 8.34 -11.81 7.20
C ALA A 114 8.14 -12.94 8.21
N HIS A 115 8.02 -12.64 9.51
CA HIS A 115 7.92 -13.66 10.55
C HIS A 115 6.66 -14.51 10.35
N PRO A 116 6.74 -15.86 10.34
CA PRO A 116 5.60 -16.73 10.00
C PRO A 116 4.45 -16.65 11.00
N GLU A 117 4.74 -16.27 12.25
CA GLU A 117 3.73 -16.03 13.29
C GLU A 117 3.23 -14.58 13.33
N SER A 118 3.64 -13.74 12.38
CA SER A 118 3.13 -12.36 12.30
C SER A 118 1.65 -12.37 11.89
N THR A 119 0.85 -11.55 12.57
CA THR A 119 -0.58 -11.41 12.29
C THR A 119 -1.01 -9.96 12.55
N TYR A 120 -2.03 -9.51 11.82
CA TYR A 120 -2.64 -8.22 12.08
C TYR A 120 -3.47 -8.30 13.36
N PHE A 121 -3.30 -7.31 14.23
CA PHE A 121 -4.10 -7.15 15.43
C PHE A 121 -4.49 -5.68 15.58
N VAL A 122 -5.66 -5.44 16.17
CA VAL A 122 -6.13 -4.09 16.48
C VAL A 122 -5.54 -3.68 17.82
N VAL A 123 -4.93 -2.50 17.88
CA VAL A 123 -4.27 -2.01 19.12
C VAL A 123 -5.29 -1.67 20.20
N GLY A 124 -6.43 -1.08 19.82
CA GLY A 124 -7.47 -0.66 20.78
C GLY A 124 -7.07 0.59 21.57
N LYS A 125 -7.75 0.83 22.70
CA LYS A 125 -7.44 1.98 23.57
C LYS A 125 -6.21 1.67 24.42
N ILE A 126 -5.28 2.62 24.45
CA ILE A 126 -4.05 2.59 25.23
C ILE A 126 -4.20 3.60 26.38
N ASN A 127 -3.82 3.20 27.60
CA ASN A 127 -3.77 4.09 28.75
C ASN A 127 -2.39 4.76 28.84
N GLU A 128 -2.27 5.81 29.65
CA GLU A 128 -0.95 6.33 30.04
C GLU A 128 -0.22 5.28 30.90
N ASP A 129 1.09 5.15 30.67
CA ASP A 129 1.98 4.18 31.31
C ASP A 129 2.14 4.42 32.83
#